data_AF-A0A378TUZ3-F1
#
_entry.id   AF-A0A378TUZ3-F1
#
_cell.length_a   1.000
_cell.length_b   1.000
_cell.length_c   1.000
_cell.angle_alpha   90.00
_cell.angle_beta   90.00
_cell.angle_gamma   90.00
#
_symmetry.space_group_name_H-M   'P 1'
#
loop_
_entity.id
_entity.type
_entity.pdbx_description
1 polymer ?
#
loop_
_entity_poly.entity_id
_entity_poly.type
_entity_poly.pdbx_seq_one_letter_code
_entity_poly.pdbx_strand_id
1 'polypeptide(L)'
;MNLALPAQFALPKNTFALGVILAILSNVMFAMVYAYGKWLPPLTGTAVFLWRMVMMWGCLVALISVLGKWDAVLGGLSRVKGIWGWVWLLAPTPIFASQLWLFVYAPLNGHGVAVSMGYFLFPLVMVLVGFVMGERLTRLQWLAVACAGVGVGMEIMRTGQVSWATF
;
A
#
# COMPACT_ATOMS: atom_id res chain seq x y z
N MET A 1 -28.21 31.01 -5.83
CA MET A 1 -27.57 30.39 -7.01
C MET A 1 -27.52 28.89 -6.76
N ASN A 2 -28.55 28.16 -7.20
CA ASN A 2 -28.71 26.72 -6.96
C ASN A 2 -27.82 25.94 -7.94
N LEU A 3 -26.66 25.48 -7.46
CA LEU A 3 -25.82 24.54 -8.20
C LEU A 3 -26.39 23.13 -8.02
N ALA A 4 -27.42 22.79 -8.80
CA ALA A 4 -27.83 21.41 -8.97
C ALA A 4 -26.71 20.67 -9.72
N LEU A 5 -26.05 19.73 -9.04
CA LEU A 5 -25.05 18.84 -9.65
C LEU A 5 -25.69 18.11 -10.86
N PRO A 6 -25.00 18.04 -12.01
CA PRO A 6 -25.55 17.42 -13.20
C PRO A 6 -25.83 15.92 -12.97
N ALA A 7 -26.92 15.41 -13.54
CA ALA A 7 -27.44 14.05 -13.33
C ALA A 7 -26.42 12.91 -13.58
N GLN A 8 -25.32 13.20 -14.28
CA GLN A 8 -24.18 12.30 -14.48
C GLN A 8 -23.40 11.97 -13.19
N PHE A 9 -23.57 12.74 -12.10
CA PHE A 9 -23.01 12.46 -10.78
C PHE A 9 -24.04 11.89 -9.79
N ALA A 10 -25.26 11.58 -10.25
CA ALA A 10 -26.24 10.89 -9.42
C ALA A 10 -25.76 9.45 -9.19
N LEU A 11 -25.11 9.23 -8.03
CA LEU A 11 -24.71 7.90 -7.59
C LEU A 11 -25.96 7.01 -7.54
N PRO A 12 -25.99 5.87 -8.25
CA PRO A 12 -27.10 4.93 -8.12
C PRO A 12 -27.27 4.58 -6.63
N LYS A 13 -28.53 4.49 -6.17
CA LYS A 13 -28.92 4.27 -4.76
C LYS A 13 -28.22 3.07 -4.08
N ASN A 14 -27.59 2.18 -4.85
CA ASN A 14 -26.90 0.97 -4.40
C ASN A 14 -25.35 1.05 -4.44
N THR A 15 -24.76 2.21 -4.78
CA THR A 15 -23.30 2.36 -4.92
C THR A 15 -22.59 2.31 -3.57
N PHE A 16 -23.23 2.82 -2.51
CA PHE A 16 -22.67 2.80 -1.16
C PHE A 16 -22.55 1.36 -0.63
N ALA A 17 -23.62 0.57 -0.74
CA ALA A 17 -23.61 -0.82 -0.30
C ALA A 17 -22.60 -1.66 -1.09
N LEU A 18 -22.56 -1.49 -2.42
CA LEU A 18 -21.57 -2.14 -3.27
C LEU A 18 -20.13 -1.74 -2.89
N GLY A 19 -19.90 -0.45 -2.62
CA GLY A 19 -18.60 0.06 -2.19
C GLY A 19 -18.15 -0.53 -0.85
N VAL A 20 -19.07 -0.63 0.13
CA VAL A 20 -18.81 -1.27 1.41
C VAL A 20 -18.47 -2.76 1.22
N ILE A 21 -19.24 -3.48 0.39
CA ILE A 21 -18.97 -4.90 0.10
C ILE A 21 -17.60 -5.08 -0.55
N LEU A 22 -17.26 -4.26 -1.55
CA LEU A 22 -15.96 -4.31 -2.23
C LEU A 22 -14.81 -3.99 -1.27
N ALA A 23 -14.99 -3.03 -0.36
CA ALA A 23 -14.00 -2.69 0.65
C ALA A 23 -13.77 -3.85 1.62
N ILE A 24 -14.85 -4.48 2.12
CA ILE A 24 -14.76 -5.65 3.00
C ILE A 24 -14.05 -6.80 2.27
N LEU A 25 -14.46 -7.11 1.04
CA LEU A 25 -13.85 -8.16 0.22
C LEU A 25 -12.35 -7.90 0.02
N SER A 26 -11.97 -6.66 -0.30
CA SER A 26 -10.58 -6.26 -0.46
C SER A 26 -9.78 -6.46 0.83
N ASN A 27 -10.35 -6.11 2.00
CA ASN A 27 -9.68 -6.30 3.28
C ASN A 27 -9.48 -7.79 3.62
N VAL A 28 -10.50 -8.63 3.35
CA VAL A 28 -10.41 -10.08 3.55
C VAL A 28 -9.37 -10.70 2.62
N MET A 29 -9.38 -10.34 1.34
CA MET A 29 -8.38 -10.78 0.36
C MET A 29 -6.97 -10.37 0.80
N PHE A 30 -6.80 -9.14 1.29
CA PHE A 30 -5.52 -8.65 1.78
C PHE A 30 -5.02 -9.44 3.00
N ALA A 31 -5.90 -9.72 3.97
CA ALA A 31 -5.57 -10.55 5.13
C ALA A 31 -5.17 -11.98 4.72
N MET A 32 -5.85 -12.56 3.73
CA MET A 32 -5.52 -13.89 3.20
C MET A 32 -4.14 -13.92 2.54
N VAL A 33 -3.75 -12.86 1.81
CA VAL A 33 -2.42 -12.74 1.20
C VAL A 33 -1.30 -12.75 2.26
N TYR A 34 -1.54 -12.20 3.44
CA TYR A 34 -0.59 -12.26 4.56
C TYR A 34 -0.42 -13.69 5.12
N ALA A 35 -1.50 -14.47 5.17
CA ALA A 35 -1.46 -15.86 5.63
C ALA A 35 -0.89 -16.83 4.60
N TYR A 36 -1.03 -16.52 3.31
CA TYR A 36 -0.66 -17.39 2.19
C TYR A 36 0.75 -17.98 2.27
N GLY A 37 1.74 -17.17 2.65
CA GLY A 37 3.14 -17.63 2.74
C GLY A 37 3.36 -18.76 3.75
N LYS A 38 2.54 -18.86 4.80
CA LYS A 38 2.64 -19.92 5.81
C LYS A 38 2.07 -21.25 5.33
N TRP A 39 1.20 -21.23 4.32
CA TRP A 39 0.54 -22.42 3.76
C TRP A 39 1.32 -23.07 2.61
N LEU A 40 2.47 -22.50 2.25
CA LEU A 40 3.28 -22.91 1.12
C LEU A 40 4.63 -23.58 1.45
N PRO A 41 4.80 -24.42 2.51
CA PRO A 41 6.01 -25.23 2.63
C PRO A 41 6.26 -26.07 1.36
N PRO A 42 7.50 -26.18 0.84
CA PRO A 42 8.78 -25.73 1.40
C PRO A 42 9.28 -24.35 0.91
N LEU A 43 8.42 -23.51 0.32
CA LEU A 43 8.86 -22.22 -0.26
C LEU A 43 9.31 -21.24 0.82
N THR A 44 10.49 -20.64 0.62
CA THR A 44 11.02 -19.58 1.49
C THR A 44 10.29 -18.25 1.23
N GLY A 45 10.35 -17.31 2.18
CA GLY A 45 9.67 -16.00 2.02
C GLY A 45 10.08 -15.23 0.77
N THR A 46 11.34 -15.33 0.37
CA THR A 46 11.83 -14.74 -0.89
C THR A 46 11.26 -15.45 -2.11
N ALA A 47 11.17 -16.78 -2.11
CA ALA A 47 10.58 -17.54 -3.22
C ALA A 47 9.09 -17.20 -3.40
N VAL A 48 8.33 -17.08 -2.30
CA VAL A 48 6.94 -16.64 -2.31
C VAL A 48 6.82 -15.21 -2.86
N PHE A 49 7.71 -14.30 -2.47
CA PHE A 49 7.74 -12.94 -3.00
C PHE A 49 7.99 -12.93 -4.52
N LEU A 50 9.01 -13.63 -5.01
CA LEU A 50 9.34 -13.68 -6.44
C LEU A 50 8.17 -14.24 -7.26
N TRP A 51 7.55 -15.31 -6.79
CA TRP A 51 6.37 -15.89 -7.44
C TRP A 51 5.22 -14.88 -7.52
N ARG A 52 4.96 -14.13 -6.44
CA ARG A 52 3.95 -13.06 -6.44
C ARG A 52 4.24 -11.98 -7.47
N MET A 53 5.50 -11.57 -7.64
CA MET A 53 5.87 -10.56 -8.64
C MET A 53 5.58 -11.04 -10.06
N VAL A 54 5.92 -12.29 -10.38
CA VAL A 54 5.63 -12.89 -11.70
C VAL A 54 4.12 -12.99 -11.93
N MET A 55 3.36 -13.44 -10.94
CA MET A 55 1.90 -13.52 -11.05
C MET A 55 1.24 -12.15 -11.19
N MET A 56 1.67 -11.13 -10.44
CA MET A 56 1.17 -9.76 -10.57
C MET A 56 1.45 -9.19 -11.97
N TRP A 57 2.66 -9.43 -12.49
CA TRP A 57 3.02 -9.02 -13.84
C TRP A 57 2.15 -9.73 -14.89
N GLY A 58 1.94 -11.04 -14.76
CA GLY A 58 1.05 -11.81 -15.63
C GLY A 58 -0.40 -11.33 -15.59
N CYS A 59 -0.96 -11.11 -14.40
CA CYS A 59 -2.30 -10.55 -14.22
C CYS A 59 -2.42 -9.14 -14.82
N LEU A 60 -1.40 -8.29 -14.69
CA LEU A 60 -1.39 -6.96 -15.28
C LEU A 60 -1.39 -7.03 -16.82
N VAL A 61 -0.54 -7.87 -17.41
CA VAL A 61 -0.49 -8.10 -18.86
C VAL A 61 -1.82 -8.65 -19.38
N ALA A 62 -2.40 -9.63 -18.69
CA ALA A 62 -3.70 -10.19 -19.02
C ALA A 62 -4.80 -9.12 -18.94
N LEU A 63 -4.81 -8.30 -17.89
CA LEU A 63 -5.77 -7.21 -17.72
C LEU A 63 -5.68 -6.18 -18.84
N ILE A 64 -4.47 -5.73 -19.19
CA ILE A 64 -4.25 -4.79 -20.30
C ILE A 64 -4.72 -5.41 -21.62
N SER A 65 -4.47 -6.70 -21.83
CA SER A 65 -4.89 -7.44 -23.03
C SER A 65 -6.40 -7.52 -23.15
N VAL A 66 -7.10 -7.89 -22.07
CA VAL A 66 -8.57 -7.97 -22.03
C VAL A 66 -9.21 -6.60 -22.24
N LEU A 67 -8.62 -5.54 -21.68
CA LEU A 67 -9.11 -4.18 -21.85
C LEU A 67 -8.68 -3.53 -23.17
N GLY A 68 -7.77 -4.15 -23.93
CA GLY A 68 -7.26 -3.62 -25.20
C GLY A 68 -6.47 -2.30 -25.07
N LYS A 69 -5.92 -1.97 -23.90
CA LYS A 69 -5.33 -0.65 -23.61
C LYS A 69 -3.81 -0.56 -23.87
N TRP A 70 -3.29 -1.41 -24.75
CA TRP A 70 -1.86 -1.46 -25.06
C TRP A 70 -1.31 -0.14 -25.59
N ASP A 71 -2.09 0.56 -26.44
CA ASP A 71 -1.69 1.86 -26.99
C ASP A 71 -1.53 2.93 -25.91
N ALA A 72 -2.35 2.89 -24.85
CA ALA A 72 -2.24 3.82 -23.73
C ALA A 72 -0.96 3.56 -22.92
N VAL A 73 -0.58 2.28 -22.76
CA VAL A 73 0.63 1.88 -22.03
C VAL A 73 1.89 2.26 -22.82
N LEU A 74 1.95 1.87 -24.10
CA LEU A 74 3.07 2.18 -24.99
C LEU A 74 3.17 3.69 -25.26
N GLY A 75 2.04 4.37 -25.38
CA GLY A 75 1.95 5.82 -25.48
C GLY A 75 2.41 6.55 -24.22
N GLY A 76 2.19 5.97 -23.03
CA GLY A 76 2.74 6.48 -21.78
C GLY A 76 4.26 6.31 -21.70
N LEU A 77 4.77 5.15 -22.09
CA LEU A 77 6.20 4.85 -22.08
C LEU A 77 6.99 5.71 -23.07
N SER A 78 6.44 5.96 -24.27
CA SER A 78 7.08 6.79 -25.30
C SER A 78 7.16 8.28 -24.93
N ARG A 79 6.40 8.73 -23.93
CA ARG A 79 6.50 10.10 -23.36
C ARG A 79 7.68 10.26 -22.41
N VAL A 80 8.24 9.15 -21.91
CA VAL A 80 9.41 9.18 -21.02
C VAL A 80 10.64 9.40 -21.88
N LYS A 81 11.17 10.62 -21.85
CA LYS A 81 12.34 11.04 -22.64
C LYS A 81 13.54 11.35 -21.75
N GLY A 82 14.72 10.98 -22.24
CA GLY A 82 15.99 11.24 -21.58
C GLY A 82 16.23 10.39 -20.33
N ILE A 83 17.49 10.36 -19.88
CA ILE A 83 17.91 9.54 -18.73
C ILE A 83 17.17 9.92 -17.44
N TRP A 84 16.94 11.21 -17.22
CA TRP A 84 16.24 11.71 -16.03
C TRP A 84 14.77 11.28 -15.97
N GLY A 85 14.07 11.21 -17.11
CA GLY A 85 12.69 10.71 -17.15
C GLY A 85 12.59 9.26 -16.71
N TRP A 86 13.53 8.42 -17.15
CA TRP A 86 13.63 7.03 -16.73
C TRP A 86 14.04 6.89 -15.27
N VAL A 87 14.96 7.75 -14.78
CA VAL A 87 15.32 7.78 -13.36
C VAL A 87 14.10 8.10 -12.50
N TRP A 88 13.31 9.13 -12.82
CA TRP A 88 12.10 9.44 -12.05
C TRP A 88 11.06 8.33 -12.08
N LEU A 89 10.96 7.61 -13.21
CA LEU A 89 10.05 6.46 -13.33
C LEU A 89 10.50 5.26 -12.50
N LEU A 90 11.79 4.95 -12.49
CA LEU A 90 12.34 3.73 -11.90
C LEU A 90 12.86 3.90 -10.47
N ALA A 91 13.16 5.13 -10.03
CA ALA A 91 13.65 5.42 -8.68
C ALA A 91 12.75 4.88 -7.56
N PRO A 92 11.39 4.88 -7.69
CA PRO A 92 10.53 4.31 -6.66
C PRO A 92 10.53 2.77 -6.65
N THR A 93 10.89 2.11 -7.76
CA THR A 93 10.82 0.66 -7.91
C THR A 93 11.58 -0.11 -6.81
N PRO A 94 12.86 0.19 -6.49
CA PRO A 94 13.57 -0.52 -5.42
C PRO A 94 12.94 -0.31 -4.04
N ILE A 95 12.35 0.85 -3.78
CA ILE A 95 11.68 1.17 -2.50
C ILE A 95 10.41 0.33 -2.36
N PHE A 96 9.58 0.27 -3.40
CA PHE A 96 8.38 -0.56 -3.37
C PHE A 96 8.72 -2.05 -3.35
N ALA A 97 9.75 -2.46 -4.09
CA ALA A 97 10.18 -3.86 -4.12
C ALA A 97 10.69 -4.31 -2.74
N SER A 98 11.51 -3.51 -2.06
CA SER A 98 11.99 -3.85 -0.71
C SER A 98 10.85 -3.90 0.29
N GLN A 99 9.90 -2.96 0.25
CA GLN A 99 8.74 -2.94 1.13
C GLN A 99 7.82 -4.16 0.92
N LEU A 100 7.53 -4.51 -0.33
CA LEU A 100 6.71 -5.68 -0.67
C LEU A 100 7.41 -7.00 -0.32
N TRP A 101 8.74 -7.05 -0.44
CA TRP A 101 9.53 -8.21 -0.03
C TRP A 101 9.53 -8.37 1.48
N LEU A 102 9.81 -7.29 2.23
CA LEU A 102 9.76 -7.25 3.69
C LEU A 102 8.42 -7.74 4.24
N PHE A 103 7.32 -7.33 3.61
CA PHE A 103 5.97 -7.74 3.99
C PHE A 103 5.77 -9.26 3.98
N VAL A 104 6.43 -9.99 3.08
CA VAL A 104 6.34 -11.46 3.00
C VAL A 104 7.44 -12.12 3.83
N TYR A 105 8.66 -11.59 3.72
CA TYR A 105 9.84 -12.17 4.32
C TYR A 105 9.80 -12.10 5.85
N ALA A 106 9.49 -10.94 6.42
CA ALA A 106 9.63 -10.73 7.86
C ALA A 106 8.68 -11.60 8.70
N PRO A 107 7.38 -11.75 8.35
CA PRO A 107 6.48 -12.65 9.11
C PRO A 107 6.89 -14.12 9.06
N LEU A 108 7.48 -14.57 7.94
CA LEU A 108 7.95 -15.95 7.77
C LEU A 108 9.26 -16.22 8.52
N ASN A 109 10.03 -15.17 8.84
CA ASN A 109 11.30 -15.25 9.58
C ASN A 109 11.17 -14.74 11.03
N GLY A 110 9.96 -14.67 11.60
CA GLY A 110 9.75 -14.29 13.00
C GLY A 110 9.79 -12.78 13.29
N HIS A 111 9.96 -11.93 12.27
CA HIS A 111 9.99 -10.48 12.37
C HIS A 111 8.64 -9.81 12.02
N GLY A 112 7.53 -10.55 12.08
CA GLY A 112 6.20 -10.03 11.73
C GLY A 112 5.71 -8.88 12.62
N VAL A 113 6.11 -8.88 13.90
CA VAL A 113 5.81 -7.79 14.85
C VAL A 113 6.53 -6.50 14.44
N ALA A 114 7.82 -6.59 14.10
CA ALA A 114 8.61 -5.45 13.65
C ALA A 114 8.06 -4.81 12.35
N VAL A 115 7.58 -5.62 11.40
CA VAL A 115 6.94 -5.11 10.17
C VAL A 115 5.58 -4.46 10.47
N SER A 116 4.76 -5.10 11.29
CA SER A 116 3.46 -4.54 11.70
C SER A 116 3.64 -3.20 12.42
N MET A 117 4.75 -3.06 13.14
CA MET A 117 5.11 -1.80 13.78
C MET A 117 5.39 -0.68 12.78
N GLY A 118 6.11 -0.97 11.69
CA GLY A 118 6.30 -0.03 10.59
C GLY A 118 4.97 0.47 10.01
N TYR A 119 3.97 -0.42 9.88
CA TYR A 119 2.62 -0.02 9.44
C TYR A 119 1.91 0.92 10.42
N PHE A 120 2.13 0.79 11.73
CA PHE A 120 1.57 1.71 12.72
C PHE A 120 2.29 3.06 12.75
N LEU A 121 3.59 3.09 12.45
CA LEU A 121 4.36 4.33 12.32
C LEU A 121 4.03 5.09 11.04
N PHE A 122 3.68 4.39 9.94
CA PHE A 122 3.48 5.00 8.63
C PHE A 122 2.49 6.20 8.62
N PRO A 123 1.28 6.11 9.23
CA PRO A 123 0.38 7.26 9.33
C PRO A 123 0.96 8.46 10.10
N LEU A 124 1.74 8.20 11.16
CA LEU A 124 2.39 9.26 11.94
C LEU A 124 3.45 9.98 11.10
N VAL A 125 4.26 9.23 10.35
CA VAL A 125 5.25 9.79 9.42
C VAL A 125 4.55 10.60 8.32
N MET A 126 3.45 10.08 7.75
CA MET A 126 2.67 10.80 6.75
C MET A 126 2.13 12.14 7.27
N VAL A 127 1.64 12.17 8.52
CA VAL A 127 1.21 13.41 9.17
C VAL A 127 2.36 14.40 9.33
N LEU A 128 3.54 13.93 9.78
CA LEU A 128 4.72 14.78 9.93
C LEU A 128 5.19 15.35 8.59
N VAL A 129 5.20 14.54 7.53
CA VAL A 129 5.55 14.98 6.18
C VAL A 129 4.55 16.03 5.68
N GLY A 130 3.25 15.78 5.83
CA GLY A 130 2.20 16.75 5.45
C GLY A 130 2.36 18.08 6.20
N PHE A 131 2.65 18.02 7.51
CA PHE A 131 2.91 19.22 8.31
C PHE A 131 4.13 20.00 7.81
N VAL A 132 5.24 19.33 7.48
CA VAL A 132 6.45 19.97 6.92
C VAL A 132 6.18 20.56 5.53
N MET A 133 5.30 19.93 4.74
CA MET A 133 4.82 20.47 3.45
C MET A 133 3.84 21.64 3.60
N GLY A 134 3.50 22.04 4.83
CA GLY A 134 2.66 23.20 5.13
C GLY A 134 1.18 22.88 5.40
N GLU A 135 0.81 21.60 5.50
CA GLU A 135 -0.55 21.22 5.90
C GLU A 135 -0.82 21.57 7.36
N ARG A 136 -1.92 22.28 7.60
CA ARG A 136 -2.33 22.68 8.96
C ARG A 136 -3.29 21.67 9.54
N LEU A 137 -2.84 20.95 10.56
CA LEU A 137 -3.69 20.05 11.31
C LEU A 137 -4.56 20.82 12.31
N THR A 138 -5.81 20.39 12.45
CA THR A 138 -6.71 20.87 13.49
C THR A 138 -6.26 20.39 14.87
N ARG A 139 -6.70 21.05 15.94
CA ARG A 139 -6.38 20.65 17.33
C ARG A 139 -6.80 19.21 17.63
N LEU A 140 -7.93 18.77 17.08
CA LEU A 140 -8.44 17.40 17.27
C LEU A 140 -7.59 16.36 16.53
N GLN A 141 -7.07 16.68 15.35
CA GLN A 141 -6.14 15.80 14.63
C GLN A 141 -4.82 15.68 15.38
N TRP A 142 -4.30 16.77 15.97
CA TRP A 142 -3.12 16.70 16.85
C TRP A 142 -3.35 15.83 18.08
N LEU A 143 -4.56 15.86 18.67
CA LEU A 143 -4.94 14.95 19.75
C LEU A 143 -4.92 13.49 19.26
N ALA A 144 -5.49 13.20 18.09
CA ALA A 144 -5.47 11.87 17.50
C ALA A 144 -4.04 11.36 17.23
N VAL A 145 -3.16 12.25 16.74
CA VAL A 145 -1.73 11.97 16.52
C VAL A 145 -1.03 11.67 17.84
N ALA A 146 -1.32 12.43 18.90
CA ALA A 146 -0.78 12.16 20.23
C ALA A 146 -1.25 10.80 20.77
N CYS A 147 -2.55 10.48 20.66
CA CYS A 147 -3.09 9.18 21.05
C CYS A 147 -2.45 8.02 20.26
N ALA A 148 -2.32 8.17 18.95
CA ALA A 148 -1.64 7.20 18.10
C ALA A 148 -0.16 7.04 18.49
N GLY A 149 0.53 8.14 18.77
CA GLY A 149 1.92 8.12 19.24
C GLY A 149 2.08 7.41 20.58
N VAL A 150 1.16 7.59 21.52
CA VAL A 150 1.14 6.86 22.79
C VAL A 150 0.90 5.36 22.56
N GLY A 151 -0.06 4.99 21.72
CA GLY A 151 -0.35 3.59 21.40
C GLY A 151 0.84 2.87 20.77
N VAL A 152 1.51 3.52 19.82
CA VAL A 152 2.77 3.04 19.23
C VAL A 152 3.85 2.95 20.30
N GLY A 153 4.05 3.98 21.13
CA GLY A 153 5.04 3.96 22.20
C GLY A 153 4.86 2.80 23.18
N MET A 154 3.63 2.53 23.60
CA MET A 154 3.31 1.38 24.46
C MET A 154 3.65 0.04 23.78
N GLU A 155 3.36 -0.09 22.49
CA GLU A 155 3.67 -1.31 21.75
C GLU A 155 5.19 -1.51 21.59
N ILE A 156 5.98 -0.43 21.41
CA ILE A 156 7.45 -0.50 21.43
C ILE A 156 7.93 -1.01 22.79
N MET A 157 7.44 -0.43 23.88
CA MET A 157 7.85 -0.81 25.23
C MET A 157 7.50 -2.28 25.55
N ARG A 158 6.36 -2.76 25.04
CA ARG A 158 5.89 -4.14 25.25
C ARG A 158 6.69 -5.15 24.44
N THR A 159 6.96 -4.84 23.17
CA THR A 159 7.57 -5.81 22.24
C THR A 159 9.08 -5.75 22.25
N GLY A 160 9.68 -4.60 22.58
CA GLY A 160 11.13 -4.37 22.51
C GLY A 160 11.73 -4.53 21.10
N GLN A 161 10.89 -4.69 20.07
CA GLN A 161 11.30 -5.08 18.72
C GLN A 161 11.21 -3.90 17.75
N VAL A 162 12.16 -2.99 17.86
CA VAL A 162 12.51 -2.09 16.75
C VAL A 162 13.62 -2.77 15.98
N SER A 163 13.37 -3.12 14.73
CA SER A 163 14.32 -3.81 13.87
C SER A 163 14.47 -3.10 12.54
N TRP A 164 15.47 -3.50 11.76
CA TRP A 164 15.63 -3.02 10.38
C TRP A 164 14.36 -3.23 9.55
N ALA A 165 13.55 -4.26 9.85
CA ALA A 165 12.28 -4.53 9.18
C ALA A 165 11.14 -3.56 9.55
N THR A 166 11.36 -2.65 10.51
CA THR A 166 10.41 -1.58 10.86
C THR A 166 10.52 -0.38 9.91
N PHE A 167 11.64 -0.24 9.20
CA PHE A 167 11.97 0.87 8.29
C PHE A 167 11.96 0.41 6.83
#